data_AF-L9WJV4-F1
#
_entry.id   AF-L9WJV4-F1
#
_cell.length_a   1.000
_cell.length_b   1.000
_cell.length_c   1.000
_cell.angle_alpha   90.00
_cell.angle_beta   90.00
_cell.angle_gamma   90.00
#
_symmetry.space_group_name_H-M   'P 1'
#
loop_
_entity.id
_entity.type
_entity.pdbx_description
1 polymer ?
#
loop_
_entity_poly.entity_id
_entity_poly.type
_entity_poly.pdbx_seq_one_letter_code
_entity_poly.pdbx_strand_id
1 'polypeptide(L)'
;MPSAARSSRERSYSVASLVGVVAKRQTYKNLCYLAVAFPLGMVYSVVFLVGFGFGTILSALGIGILLLLGTVIGSRLLARFERWLANALLSVTLETTDDVRSSSAGLLATVRRYFDAPSTWRGLGFLMVKFWFGFVAIVLLVVFVTALSFLTVPFRYPHTEELFRINDEPITWTIDTLPEAALAVVLGAVLGLAFFHLSNAFAYVAGRIAVALLDDSSGAEAAPTEPTD
;
A
#
# COMPACT_ATOMS: atom_id res chain seq x y z
N MET A 1 -30.69 -23.62 30.35
CA MET A 1 -29.39 -23.21 30.94
C MET A 1 -28.98 -24.29 31.93
N PRO A 2 -27.70 -24.72 32.04
CA PRO A 2 -26.42 -24.03 31.78
C PRO A 2 -25.72 -24.52 30.49
N SER A 3 -25.01 -23.70 29.71
CA SER A 3 -23.72 -22.99 29.95
C SER A 3 -22.52 -23.94 30.08
N ALA A 4 -21.45 -23.61 29.34
CA ALA A 4 -20.07 -24.12 29.45
C ALA A 4 -19.58 -25.22 28.46
N ALA A 5 -19.87 -25.06 27.16
CA ALA A 5 -19.06 -25.67 26.10
C ALA A 5 -18.59 -24.64 25.05
N ARG A 6 -18.22 -23.43 25.49
CA ARG A 6 -17.27 -22.62 24.71
C ARG A 6 -15.90 -23.15 25.05
N SER A 7 -15.44 -24.13 24.28
CA SER A 7 -14.03 -24.48 24.21
C SER A 7 -13.25 -23.19 23.95
N SER A 8 -12.62 -22.67 24.99
CA SER A 8 -11.53 -21.72 24.92
C SER A 8 -10.46 -22.36 24.05
N ARG A 9 -10.53 -22.08 22.75
CA ARG A 9 -9.50 -22.46 21.78
C ARG A 9 -8.29 -21.61 22.15
N GLU A 10 -7.51 -22.12 23.11
CA GLU A 10 -6.22 -21.56 23.49
C GLU A 10 -5.45 -21.37 22.19
N ARG A 11 -5.21 -20.10 21.89
CA ARG A 11 -4.57 -19.65 20.68
C ARG A 11 -3.07 -19.88 20.88
N SER A 12 -2.67 -21.14 20.96
CA SER A 12 -1.26 -21.51 20.98
C SER A 12 -0.67 -21.08 19.64
N TYR A 13 -0.11 -19.88 19.60
CA TYR A 13 0.72 -19.41 18.50
C TYR A 13 1.94 -20.32 18.44
N SER A 14 1.82 -21.43 17.71
CA SER A 14 2.92 -22.36 17.51
C SER A 14 4.04 -21.65 16.76
N VAL A 15 5.30 -21.93 17.11
CA VAL A 15 6.49 -21.43 16.39
C VAL A 15 6.38 -21.71 14.88
N ALA A 16 5.74 -22.81 14.50
CA ALA A 16 5.44 -23.16 13.12
C ALA A 16 4.55 -22.11 12.40
N SER A 17 3.63 -21.45 13.12
CA SER A 17 2.80 -20.38 12.58
C SER A 17 3.57 -19.07 12.36
N LEU A 18 4.58 -18.81 13.21
CA LEU A 18 5.43 -17.62 13.10
C LEU A 18 6.36 -17.71 11.90
N VAL A 19 6.99 -18.87 11.68
CA VAL A 19 7.91 -19.11 10.55
C VAL A 19 7.14 -19.43 9.27
N GLY A 20 5.96 -20.05 9.38
CA GLY A 20 5.14 -20.47 8.24
C GLY A 20 4.70 -19.32 7.33
N VAL A 21 4.82 -18.07 7.77
CA VAL A 21 4.57 -16.89 6.93
C VAL A 21 5.53 -16.82 5.74
N VAL A 22 6.79 -17.22 5.91
CA VAL A 22 7.80 -17.18 4.84
C VAL A 22 7.44 -18.15 3.71
N ALA A 23 6.83 -19.29 4.03
CA ALA A 23 6.45 -20.30 3.04
C ALA A 23 5.17 -19.96 2.24
N LYS A 24 4.41 -18.92 2.63
CA LYS A 24 3.15 -18.57 1.96
C LYS A 24 3.42 -17.78 0.68
N ARG A 25 2.90 -18.27 -0.46
CA ARG A 25 2.95 -17.54 -1.74
C ARG A 25 2.42 -16.11 -1.66
N GLN A 26 1.38 -15.89 -0.84
CA GLN A 26 0.79 -14.56 -0.65
C GLN A 26 1.75 -13.55 -0.01
N THR A 27 2.68 -13.99 0.85
CA THR A 27 3.68 -13.12 1.46
C THR A 27 4.58 -12.47 0.41
N TYR A 28 4.93 -13.21 -0.65
CA TYR A 28 5.75 -12.67 -1.75
C TYR A 28 4.97 -11.71 -2.65
N LYS A 29 3.66 -11.93 -2.84
CA LYS A 29 2.80 -10.94 -3.50
C LYS A 29 2.70 -9.65 -2.69
N ASN A 30 2.54 -9.77 -1.37
CA ASN A 30 2.51 -8.63 -0.45
C ASN A 30 3.85 -7.88 -0.47
N LEU A 31 4.98 -8.59 -0.51
CA LEU A 31 6.30 -8.00 -0.69
C LEU A 31 6.43 -7.25 -2.02
N CYS A 32 5.92 -7.83 -3.12
CA CYS A 32 5.90 -7.16 -4.42
C CYS A 32 5.07 -5.87 -4.37
N TYR A 33 3.89 -5.91 -3.73
CA TYR A 33 3.06 -4.73 -3.52
C TYR A 33 3.80 -3.66 -2.70
N LEU A 34 4.46 -4.07 -1.60
CA LEU A 34 5.27 -3.20 -0.76
C LEU A 34 6.38 -2.52 -1.57
N ALA A 35 7.10 -3.27 -2.39
CA ALA A 35 8.19 -2.76 -3.23
C ALA A 35 7.72 -1.68 -4.22
N VAL A 36 6.53 -1.85 -4.81
CA VAL A 36 5.98 -0.87 -5.77
C VAL A 36 5.19 0.26 -5.10
N ALA A 37 4.77 0.10 -3.84
CA ALA A 37 3.95 1.10 -3.16
C ALA A 37 4.65 2.45 -3.00
N PHE A 38 5.95 2.46 -2.67
CA PHE A 38 6.74 3.68 -2.57
C PHE A 38 6.90 4.44 -3.90
N PRO A 39 7.43 3.83 -4.99
CA PRO A 39 7.59 4.54 -6.25
C PRO A 39 6.25 5.03 -6.81
N LEU A 40 5.18 4.24 -6.69
CA LEU A 40 3.84 4.67 -7.11
C LEU A 40 3.32 5.85 -6.28
N GLY A 41 3.46 5.77 -4.94
CA GLY A 41 3.09 6.87 -4.05
C GLY A 41 3.80 8.17 -4.41
N MET A 42 5.09 8.10 -4.76
CA MET A 42 5.87 9.26 -5.20
C MET A 42 5.35 9.81 -6.54
N VAL A 43 5.17 8.95 -7.55
CA VAL A 43 4.65 9.36 -8.87
C VAL A 43 3.30 10.05 -8.73
N TYR A 44 2.38 9.49 -7.94
CA TYR A 44 1.05 10.08 -7.76
C TYR A 44 1.11 11.41 -7.04
N SER A 45 1.97 11.51 -6.02
CA SER A 45 2.16 12.75 -5.28
C SER A 45 2.69 13.85 -6.15
N VAL A 46 3.63 13.55 -7.05
CA VAL A 46 4.15 14.51 -8.04
C VAL A 46 3.04 14.92 -9.01
N VAL A 47 2.28 13.97 -9.56
CA VAL A 47 1.14 14.27 -10.45
C VAL A 47 0.13 15.18 -9.77
N PHE A 48 -0.17 14.96 -8.50
CA PHE A 48 -1.15 15.75 -7.74
C PHE A 48 -0.58 17.11 -7.34
N LEU A 49 0.67 17.17 -6.89
CA LEU A 49 1.35 18.42 -6.59
C LEU A 49 1.41 19.32 -7.82
N VAL A 50 1.74 18.74 -8.98
CA VAL A 50 1.75 19.49 -10.23
C VAL A 50 0.33 19.88 -10.65
N GLY A 51 -0.56 18.89 -10.68
CA GLY A 51 -1.92 19.02 -11.16
C GLY A 51 -2.77 20.01 -10.36
N PHE A 52 -2.87 19.80 -9.04
CA PHE A 52 -3.63 20.69 -8.16
C PHE A 52 -2.82 21.92 -7.76
N GLY A 53 -1.55 21.77 -7.41
CA GLY A 53 -0.72 22.91 -6.98
C GLY A 53 -0.56 23.97 -8.08
N PHE A 54 0.01 23.60 -9.23
CA PHE A 54 0.10 24.55 -10.35
C PHE A 54 -1.26 24.82 -10.98
N GLY A 55 -2.16 23.83 -11.02
CA GLY A 55 -3.50 24.03 -11.59
C GLY A 55 -4.28 25.13 -10.88
N THR A 56 -4.27 25.15 -9.54
CA THR A 56 -4.90 26.21 -8.76
C THR A 56 -4.23 27.56 -8.99
N ILE A 57 -2.90 27.64 -8.96
CA ILE A 57 -2.16 28.90 -9.17
C ILE A 57 -2.40 29.47 -10.57
N LEU A 58 -2.32 28.64 -11.60
CA LEU A 58 -2.47 29.03 -13.00
C LEU A 58 -3.94 29.16 -13.44
N SER A 59 -4.91 28.87 -12.56
CA SER A 59 -6.33 29.01 -12.90
C SER A 59 -6.71 30.45 -13.19
N ALA A 60 -6.03 31.42 -12.57
CA ALA A 60 -6.21 32.84 -12.88
C ALA A 60 -5.88 33.17 -14.35
N LEU A 61 -5.03 32.38 -15.00
CA LEU A 61 -4.66 32.51 -16.41
C LEU A 61 -5.52 31.63 -17.34
N GLY A 62 -6.54 30.94 -16.82
CA GLY A 62 -7.38 29.99 -17.54
C GLY A 62 -6.73 28.64 -17.82
N ILE A 63 -5.43 28.59 -18.10
CA ILE A 63 -4.67 27.35 -18.38
C ILE A 63 -4.72 26.37 -17.19
N GLY A 64 -4.72 26.88 -15.97
CA GLY A 64 -4.82 26.04 -14.77
C GLY A 64 -6.10 25.22 -14.69
N ILE A 65 -7.21 25.69 -15.28
CA ILE A 65 -8.47 24.95 -15.32
C ILE A 65 -8.31 23.66 -16.16
N LEU A 66 -7.60 23.74 -17.29
CA LEU A 66 -7.30 22.56 -18.11
C LEU A 66 -6.42 21.56 -17.37
N LEU A 67 -5.44 22.06 -16.60
CA LEU A 67 -4.56 21.22 -15.79
C LEU A 67 -5.32 20.51 -14.65
N LEU A 68 -6.22 21.23 -13.96
CA LEU A 68 -7.08 20.65 -12.93
C LEU A 68 -8.01 19.58 -13.51
N LEU A 69 -8.63 19.85 -14.65
CA LEU A 69 -9.51 18.89 -15.31
C LEU A 69 -8.74 17.64 -15.75
N GLY A 70 -7.56 17.82 -16.35
CA GLY A 70 -6.66 16.72 -16.71
C GLY A 70 -6.25 15.89 -15.50
N THR A 71 -6.01 16.52 -14.35
CA THR A 71 -5.65 15.84 -13.09
C THR A 71 -6.81 15.00 -12.56
N VAL A 72 -8.03 15.54 -12.56
CA VAL A 72 -9.24 14.81 -12.14
C VAL A 72 -9.50 13.62 -13.06
N ILE A 73 -9.44 13.81 -14.38
CA ILE A 73 -9.60 12.70 -15.35
C ILE A 73 -8.48 11.66 -15.18
N GLY A 74 -7.23 12.11 -15.06
CA GLY A 74 -6.07 11.25 -14.87
C GLY A 74 -6.14 10.43 -13.57
N SER A 75 -6.67 11.01 -12.49
CA SER A 75 -6.85 10.32 -11.21
C SER A 75 -7.73 9.07 -11.34
N ARG A 76 -8.71 9.06 -12.25
CA ARG A 76 -9.53 7.87 -12.50
C ARG A 76 -8.74 6.76 -13.18
N LEU A 77 -7.85 7.10 -14.10
CA LEU A 77 -6.96 6.12 -14.73
C LEU A 77 -6.02 5.50 -13.68
N LEU A 78 -5.45 6.33 -12.81
CA LEU A 78 -4.61 5.87 -11.70
C LEU A 78 -5.39 4.99 -10.72
N ALA A 79 -6.63 5.37 -10.37
CA ALA A 79 -7.50 4.55 -9.53
C ALA A 79 -7.84 3.20 -10.18
N ARG A 80 -8.03 3.14 -11.51
CA ARG A 80 -8.22 1.88 -12.24
C ARG A 80 -6.96 1.00 -12.18
N PHE A 81 -5.79 1.60 -12.34
CA PHE A 81 -4.52 0.88 -12.19
C PHE A 81 -4.32 0.34 -10.77
N GLU A 82 -4.66 1.12 -9.74
CA GLU A 82 -4.58 0.68 -8.35
C GLU A 82 -5.57 -0.45 -8.03
N ARG A 83 -6.78 -0.44 -8.60
CA ARG A 83 -7.70 -1.59 -8.52
C ARG A 83 -7.09 -2.85 -9.10
N TRP A 84 -6.51 -2.75 -10.29
CA TRP A 84 -5.83 -3.88 -10.93
C TRP A 84 -4.69 -4.40 -10.06
N LEU A 85 -3.86 -3.51 -9.51
CA LEU A 85 -2.73 -3.86 -8.67
C LEU A 85 -3.19 -4.56 -7.37
N ALA A 86 -4.24 -4.04 -6.74
CA ALA A 86 -4.83 -4.63 -5.54
C ALA A 86 -5.42 -6.01 -5.82
N ASN A 87 -6.16 -6.19 -6.92
CA ASN A 87 -6.68 -7.50 -7.33
C ASN A 87 -5.56 -8.50 -7.62
N ALA A 88 -4.47 -8.04 -8.25
CA ALA A 88 -3.33 -8.88 -8.58
C ALA A 88 -2.56 -9.33 -7.33
N LEU A 89 -2.33 -8.43 -6.36
CA LEU A 89 -1.35 -8.64 -5.28
C LEU A 89 -1.95 -8.79 -3.89
N LEU A 90 -3.09 -8.19 -3.57
CA LEU A 90 -3.61 -8.09 -2.19
C LEU A 90 -4.74 -9.09 -1.86
N SER A 91 -5.04 -10.03 -2.77
CA SER A 91 -6.12 -11.01 -2.58
C SER A 91 -7.49 -10.37 -2.31
N VAL A 92 -7.74 -9.21 -2.90
CA VAL A 92 -9.05 -8.55 -2.91
C VAL A 92 -9.69 -8.67 -4.29
N THR A 93 -11.00 -8.49 -4.36
CA THR A 93 -11.77 -8.46 -5.60
C THR A 93 -12.54 -7.16 -5.67
N LEU A 94 -11.96 -6.19 -6.37
CA LEU A 94 -12.54 -4.87 -6.60
C LEU A 94 -13.19 -4.85 -7.98
N GLU A 95 -14.43 -4.39 -8.05
CA GLU A 95 -15.12 -4.23 -9.32
C GLU A 95 -14.62 -3.00 -10.08
N THR A 96 -14.69 -3.05 -11.41
CA THR A 96 -14.39 -1.88 -12.24
C THR A 96 -15.58 -0.94 -12.25
N THR A 97 -15.38 0.27 -11.73
CA THR A 97 -16.32 1.37 -11.88
C THR A 97 -16.47 1.78 -13.34
N ASP A 98 -17.71 1.78 -13.84
CA ASP A 98 -18.04 2.20 -15.21
C ASP A 98 -19.18 3.25 -15.21
N ASP A 99 -19.17 4.11 -14.19
CA ASP A 99 -20.20 5.11 -13.90
C ASP A 99 -20.24 6.30 -14.88
N VAL A 100 -19.19 6.42 -15.72
CA VAL A 100 -19.08 7.46 -16.75
C VAL A 100 -18.86 6.82 -18.11
N ARG A 101 -19.78 5.95 -18.52
CA ARG A 101 -19.83 5.47 -19.91
C ARG A 101 -20.26 6.60 -20.84
N SER A 102 -19.60 6.71 -22.00
CA SER A 102 -19.83 7.79 -22.98
C SER A 102 -21.28 7.78 -23.47
N SER A 103 -22.03 8.82 -23.12
CA SER A 103 -23.29 9.17 -23.78
C SER A 103 -22.98 10.19 -24.86
N SER A 104 -23.81 10.29 -25.90
CA SER A 104 -23.77 11.29 -26.97
C SER A 104 -23.91 12.77 -26.52
N ALA A 105 -23.74 13.06 -25.22
CA ALA A 105 -23.86 14.38 -24.64
C ALA A 105 -22.55 15.19 -24.80
N GLY A 106 -22.68 16.52 -24.93
CA GLY A 106 -21.54 17.43 -25.17
C GLY A 106 -20.48 17.43 -24.06
N LEU A 107 -19.30 17.99 -24.36
CA LEU A 107 -18.10 17.99 -23.50
C LEU A 107 -18.38 18.47 -22.06
N LEU A 108 -19.18 19.53 -21.89
CA LEU A 108 -19.50 20.07 -20.56
C LEU A 108 -20.34 19.12 -19.71
N ALA A 109 -21.27 18.37 -20.33
CA ALA A 109 -22.08 17.37 -19.64
C ALA A 109 -21.23 16.19 -19.17
N THR A 110 -20.24 15.81 -19.97
CA THR A 110 -19.24 14.80 -19.59
C THR A 110 -18.42 15.28 -18.39
N VAL A 111 -17.83 16.48 -18.46
CA VAL A 111 -17.05 17.05 -17.35
C VAL A 111 -17.86 17.10 -16.06
N ARG A 112 -19.09 17.61 -16.12
CA ARG A 112 -19.98 17.67 -14.95
C ARG A 112 -20.23 16.28 -14.35
N ARG A 113 -20.47 15.26 -15.18
CA ARG A 113 -20.66 13.88 -14.71
C ARG A 113 -19.44 13.33 -13.98
N TYR A 114 -18.22 13.65 -14.43
CA TYR A 114 -17.00 13.24 -13.72
C TYR A 114 -16.92 13.86 -12.32
N PHE A 115 -17.33 15.12 -12.15
CA PHE A 115 -17.33 15.79 -10.85
C PHE A 115 -18.49 15.33 -9.93
N ASP A 116 -19.66 15.04 -10.50
CA ASP A 116 -20.84 14.59 -9.75
C ASP A 116 -20.70 13.13 -9.26
N ALA A 117 -19.86 12.35 -9.92
CA ALA A 117 -19.65 10.94 -9.60
C ALA A 117 -18.84 10.73 -8.30
N PRO A 118 -19.40 10.04 -7.27
CA PRO A 118 -18.73 9.79 -6.00
C PRO A 118 -17.42 9.00 -6.14
N SER A 119 -17.32 8.13 -7.15
CA SER A 119 -16.14 7.31 -7.42
C SER A 119 -14.89 8.15 -7.74
N THR A 120 -15.06 9.34 -8.32
CA THR A 120 -13.94 10.27 -8.60
C THR A 120 -13.30 10.71 -7.30
N TRP A 121 -14.10 11.15 -6.35
CA TRP A 121 -13.63 11.67 -5.07
C TRP A 121 -13.06 10.58 -4.18
N ARG A 122 -13.66 9.38 -4.19
CA ARG A 122 -13.12 8.22 -3.47
C ARG A 122 -11.78 7.77 -4.04
N GLY A 123 -11.66 7.72 -5.38
CA GLY A 123 -10.40 7.44 -6.07
C GLY A 123 -9.33 8.50 -5.78
N LEU A 124 -9.71 9.78 -5.77
CA LEU A 124 -8.82 10.89 -5.41
C LEU A 124 -8.32 10.77 -3.97
N GLY A 125 -9.23 10.47 -3.03
CA GLY A 125 -8.90 10.25 -1.62
C GLY A 125 -7.94 9.07 -1.43
N PHE A 126 -8.17 7.96 -2.16
CA PHE A 126 -7.24 6.82 -2.15
C PHE A 126 -5.83 7.23 -2.60
N LEU A 127 -5.73 7.98 -3.70
CA LEU A 127 -4.44 8.42 -4.25
C LEU A 127 -3.72 9.41 -3.33
N MET A 128 -4.44 10.28 -2.63
CA MET A 128 -3.87 11.17 -1.61
C MET A 128 -3.28 10.38 -0.44
N VAL A 129 -3.98 9.34 0.02
CA VAL A 129 -3.52 8.46 1.09
C VAL A 129 -2.35 7.58 0.64
N LYS A 130 -2.28 7.22 -0.66
CA LYS A 130 -1.22 6.36 -1.23
C LYS A 130 0.20 6.87 -0.95
N PHE A 131 0.40 8.19 -0.87
CA PHE A 131 1.69 8.76 -0.49
C PHE A 131 2.19 8.24 0.86
N TRP A 132 1.34 8.29 1.89
CA TRP A 132 1.67 7.81 3.24
C TRP A 132 1.91 6.31 3.26
N PHE A 133 1.18 5.54 2.45
CA PHE A 133 1.46 4.12 2.25
C PHE A 133 2.83 3.88 1.65
N GLY A 134 3.22 4.69 0.65
CA GLY A 134 4.56 4.66 0.10
C GLY A 134 5.62 4.94 1.15
N PHE A 135 5.41 5.92 2.02
CA PHE A 135 6.34 6.24 3.11
C PHE A 135 6.51 5.06 4.10
N VAL A 136 5.41 4.45 4.54
CA VAL A 136 5.49 3.25 5.39
C VAL A 136 6.18 2.10 4.66
N ALA A 137 5.93 1.95 3.36
CA ALA A 137 6.55 0.92 2.55
C ALA A 137 8.07 1.06 2.46
N ILE A 138 8.59 2.27 2.24
CA ILE A 138 10.04 2.48 2.19
C ILE A 138 10.71 2.21 3.55
N VAL A 139 10.08 2.59 4.66
CA VAL A 139 10.57 2.25 6.01
C VAL A 139 10.66 0.74 6.20
N LEU A 140 9.63 -0.01 5.81
CA LEU A 140 9.63 -1.46 5.88
C LEU A 140 10.68 -2.09 4.94
N LEU A 141 10.90 -1.53 3.76
CA LEU A 141 11.95 -1.99 2.83
C LEU A 141 13.36 -1.76 3.39
N VAL A 142 13.60 -0.63 4.07
CA VAL A 142 14.88 -0.40 4.77
C VAL A 142 15.09 -1.47 5.83
N VAL A 143 14.07 -1.78 6.65
CA VAL A 143 14.13 -2.87 7.63
C VAL A 143 14.46 -4.21 6.97
N PHE A 144 13.87 -4.51 5.81
CA PHE A 144 14.16 -5.73 5.04
C PHE A 144 15.61 -5.79 4.56
N VAL A 145 16.13 -4.69 4.01
CA VAL A 145 17.53 -4.60 3.57
C VAL A 145 18.49 -4.74 4.75
N THR A 146 18.20 -4.12 5.90
CA THR A 146 18.99 -4.28 7.13
C THR A 146 18.99 -5.74 7.61
N ALA A 147 17.83 -6.40 7.61
CA ALA A 147 17.74 -7.82 7.97
C ALA A 147 18.60 -8.69 7.04
N LEU A 148 18.57 -8.42 5.73
CA LEU A 148 19.39 -9.12 4.74
C LEU A 148 20.89 -8.83 4.92
N SER A 149 21.26 -7.59 5.25
CA SER A 149 22.64 -7.23 5.58
C SER A 149 23.16 -8.13 6.71
N PHE A 150 22.42 -8.21 7.82
CA PHE A 150 22.80 -9.05 8.96
C PHE A 150 22.84 -10.55 8.64
N LEU A 151 21.89 -11.06 7.84
CA LEU A 151 21.89 -12.48 7.42
C LEU A 151 23.08 -12.86 6.54
N THR A 152 23.64 -11.89 5.81
CA THR A 152 24.77 -12.12 4.88
C THR A 152 26.14 -11.89 5.51
N VAL A 153 26.21 -11.48 6.79
CA VAL A 153 27.47 -11.26 7.53
C VAL A 153 28.46 -12.42 7.40
N PRO A 154 28.08 -13.71 7.51
CA PRO A 154 29.04 -14.81 7.42
C PRO A 154 29.83 -14.88 6.11
N PHE A 155 29.32 -14.28 5.03
CA PHE A 155 29.98 -14.28 3.72
C PHE A 155 30.95 -13.12 3.49
N ARG A 156 30.89 -12.11 4.37
CA ARG A 156 31.61 -10.83 4.20
C ARG A 156 32.41 -10.41 5.43
N TYR A 157 32.38 -11.23 6.49
CA TYR A 157 33.14 -11.06 7.70
C TYR A 157 34.66 -11.19 7.45
N PRO A 158 35.53 -10.36 8.07
CA PRO A 158 35.22 -9.26 9.01
C PRO A 158 34.59 -8.04 8.33
N HIS A 159 33.66 -7.38 9.02
CA HIS A 159 32.91 -6.25 8.45
C HIS A 159 32.40 -5.27 9.52
N THR A 160 32.32 -3.99 9.15
CA THR A 160 31.74 -2.93 9.99
C THR A 160 30.37 -2.50 9.45
N GLU A 161 29.31 -2.75 10.21
CA GLU A 161 27.97 -2.26 9.88
C GLU A 161 27.78 -0.82 10.36
N GLU A 162 27.37 0.09 9.48
CA GLU A 162 26.84 1.40 9.90
C GLU A 162 25.35 1.26 10.25
N LEU A 163 24.99 1.44 11.52
CA LEU A 163 23.61 1.28 11.98
C LEU A 163 22.80 2.57 11.80
N PHE A 164 23.26 3.67 12.39
CA PHE A 164 22.64 4.99 12.31
C PHE A 164 23.65 6.08 12.68
N ARG A 165 23.39 7.33 12.27
CA ARG A 165 24.23 8.48 12.60
C ARG A 165 23.58 9.34 13.69
N ILE A 166 24.35 9.72 14.70
CA ILE A 166 23.95 10.72 15.70
C ILE A 166 24.96 11.87 15.62
N ASN A 167 24.48 13.09 15.35
CA ASN A 167 25.34 14.29 15.23
C ASN A 167 26.50 14.09 14.23
N ASP A 168 26.20 13.53 13.05
CA ASP A 168 27.16 13.14 12.01
C ASP A 168 28.18 12.04 12.37
N GLU A 169 28.15 11.53 13.60
CA GLU A 169 28.97 10.38 14.01
C GLU A 169 28.23 9.06 13.74
N PRO A 170 28.84 8.13 12.97
CA PRO A 170 28.23 6.83 12.71
C PRO A 170 28.35 5.93 13.93
N ILE A 171 27.21 5.43 14.41
CA ILE A 171 27.18 4.29 15.31
C ILE A 171 27.38 3.06 14.45
N THR A 172 28.55 2.46 14.62
CA THR A 172 28.94 1.25 13.90
C THR A 172 28.96 0.05 14.82
N TRP A 173 28.73 -1.12 14.23
CA TRP A 173 29.01 -2.39 14.85
C TRP A 173 30.07 -3.11 14.03
N THR A 174 31.28 -3.14 14.56
CA THR A 174 32.36 -3.95 13.98
C THR A 174 32.16 -5.40 14.40
N ILE A 175 32.03 -6.27 13.39
CA ILE A 175 31.86 -7.71 13.57
C ILE A 175 33.21 -8.34 13.26
N ASP A 176 33.97 -8.63 14.32
CA ASP A 176 35.35 -9.11 14.28
C ASP A 176 35.53 -10.49 14.91
N THR A 177 34.46 -11.12 15.38
CA THR A 177 34.50 -12.50 15.88
C THR A 177 33.37 -13.38 15.34
N LEU A 178 33.58 -14.71 15.37
CA LEU A 178 32.55 -15.70 15.01
C LEU A 178 31.26 -15.59 15.86
N PRO A 179 31.32 -15.39 17.19
CA PRO A 179 30.11 -15.19 18.00
C PRO A 179 29.34 -13.92 17.62
N GLU A 180 30.02 -12.82 17.28
CA GLU A 180 29.36 -11.60 16.80
C GLU A 180 28.68 -11.83 15.45
N ALA A 181 29.33 -12.56 14.53
CA ALA A 181 28.72 -12.94 13.27
C ALA A 181 27.47 -13.82 13.46
N ALA A 182 27.52 -14.77 14.41
CA ALA A 182 26.36 -15.58 14.78
C ALA A 182 25.22 -14.73 15.37
N LEU A 183 25.55 -13.77 16.25
CA LEU A 183 24.57 -12.84 16.81
C LEU A 183 23.91 -12.00 15.72
N ALA A 184 24.69 -11.48 14.76
CA ALA A 184 24.16 -10.72 13.64
C ALA A 184 23.16 -11.55 12.82
N VAL A 185 23.49 -12.81 12.49
CA VAL A 185 22.56 -13.71 11.79
C VAL A 185 21.26 -13.92 12.57
N VAL A 186 21.33 -14.11 13.89
CA VAL A 186 20.13 -14.25 14.74
C VAL A 186 19.28 -12.98 14.71
N LEU A 187 19.90 -11.80 14.83
CA LEU A 187 19.20 -10.52 14.75
C LEU A 187 18.56 -10.30 13.38
N GLY A 188 19.28 -10.62 12.30
CA GLY A 188 18.76 -10.57 10.93
C GLY A 188 17.58 -11.52 10.72
N ALA A 189 17.63 -12.73 11.27
CA ALA A 189 16.53 -13.69 11.20
C ALA A 189 15.28 -13.21 11.95
N VAL A 190 15.45 -12.68 13.17
CA VAL A 190 14.35 -12.11 13.97
C VAL A 190 13.73 -10.91 13.24
N LEU A 191 14.57 -10.00 12.74
CA LEU A 191 14.12 -8.82 12.00
C LEU A 191 13.41 -9.19 10.70
N GLY A 192 13.93 -10.18 9.96
CA GLY A 192 13.32 -10.69 8.75
C GLY A 192 11.95 -11.33 8.99
N LEU A 193 11.81 -12.12 10.07
CA LEU A 193 10.51 -12.68 10.47
C LEU A 193 9.52 -11.56 10.83
N ALA A 194 9.94 -10.60 11.66
CA ALA A 194 9.11 -9.44 12.01
C ALA A 194 8.67 -8.67 10.76
N PHE A 195 9.60 -8.43 9.82
CA PHE A 195 9.31 -7.78 8.54
C PHE A 195 8.23 -8.51 7.75
N PHE A 196 8.27 -9.84 7.61
CA PHE A 196 7.26 -10.56 6.85
C PHE A 196 5.86 -10.45 7.48
N HIS A 197 5.76 -10.45 8.81
CA HIS A 197 4.49 -10.20 9.51
C HIS A 197 3.99 -8.78 9.28
N LEU A 198 4.88 -7.78 9.42
CA LEU A 198 4.57 -6.37 9.18
C LEU A 198 4.15 -6.09 7.73
N SER A 199 4.84 -6.68 6.75
CA SER A 199 4.52 -6.57 5.32
C SER A 199 3.14 -7.15 5.02
N ASN A 200 2.79 -8.29 5.63
CA ASN A 200 1.45 -8.87 5.51
C ASN A 200 0.38 -7.99 6.16
N ALA A 201 0.66 -7.41 7.32
CA ALA A 201 -0.24 -6.47 7.99
C ALA A 201 -0.45 -5.20 7.15
N PHE A 202 0.63 -4.64 6.59
CA PHE A 202 0.58 -3.51 5.66
C PHE A 202 -0.27 -3.82 4.44
N ALA A 203 -0.04 -4.97 3.79
CA ALA A 203 -0.80 -5.40 2.62
C ALA A 203 -2.28 -5.61 2.95
N TYR A 204 -2.60 -6.16 4.12
CA TYR A 204 -3.96 -6.27 4.61
C TYR A 204 -4.63 -4.90 4.75
N VAL A 205 -3.97 -3.95 5.43
CA VAL A 205 -4.51 -2.59 5.61
C VAL A 205 -4.68 -1.88 4.27
N ALA A 206 -3.70 -1.98 3.36
CA ALA A 206 -3.78 -1.42 2.02
C ALA A 206 -4.97 -2.00 1.24
N GLY A 207 -5.19 -3.31 1.34
CA GLY A 207 -6.33 -3.98 0.71
C GLY A 207 -7.67 -3.51 1.28
N ARG A 208 -7.77 -3.33 2.61
CA ARG A 208 -8.98 -2.80 3.26
C ARG A 208 -9.30 -1.37 2.83
N ILE A 209 -8.30 -0.52 2.68
CA ILE A 209 -8.50 0.85 2.18
C ILE A 209 -8.89 0.84 0.71
N ALA A 210 -8.27 -0.03 -0.09
CA ALA A 210 -8.66 -0.20 -1.49
C ALA A 210 -10.11 -0.66 -1.63
N VAL A 211 -10.57 -1.61 -0.82
CA VAL A 211 -12.00 -2.00 -0.78
C VAL A 211 -12.86 -0.82 -0.34
N ALA A 212 -12.49 -0.13 0.74
CA ALA A 212 -13.30 0.95 1.29
C ALA A 212 -13.47 2.16 0.35
N LEU A 213 -12.49 2.44 -0.51
CA LEU A 213 -12.45 3.64 -1.37
C LEU A 213 -12.61 3.34 -2.87
N LEU A 214 -12.20 2.16 -3.33
CA LEU A 214 -12.18 1.86 -4.77
C LEU A 214 -13.25 0.85 -5.17
N ASP A 215 -13.85 0.12 -4.22
CA ASP A 215 -14.94 -0.81 -4.52
C ASP A 215 -16.29 -0.09 -4.57
N ASP A 216 -17.09 -0.43 -5.57
CA ASP A 216 -18.41 0.15 -5.82
C ASP A 216 -19.56 -0.84 -5.55
N SER A 217 -19.24 -2.12 -5.28
CA SER A 217 -20.22 -3.17 -4.95
C SER A 217 -21.11 -2.79 -3.75
N SER A 218 -20.52 -2.09 -2.76
CA SER A 218 -21.21 -1.59 -1.56
C SER A 218 -22.32 -0.54 -1.83
N GLY A 219 -22.34 0.09 -3.01
CA GLY A 219 -23.41 1.00 -3.42
C GLY A 219 -24.61 0.30 -4.06
N ALA A 220 -24.41 -0.88 -4.66
CA ALA A 220 -25.44 -1.62 -5.37
C ALA A 220 -26.39 -2.39 -4.43
N GLU A 221 -25.88 -2.87 -3.29
CA GLU A 221 -26.66 -3.63 -2.30
C GLU A 221 -27.64 -2.76 -1.49
N ALA A 222 -27.48 -1.42 -1.53
CA ALA A 222 -28.35 -0.47 -0.85
C ALA A 222 -29.54 0.03 -1.71
N ALA A 223 -29.62 -0.36 -2.99
CA ALA A 223 -30.78 -0.06 -3.81
C ALA A 223 -31.96 -0.96 -3.38
N PRO A 224 -33.10 -0.40 -2.94
CA PRO A 224 -34.25 -1.22 -2.57
C PRO A 224 -34.69 -2.02 -3.80
N THR A 225 -34.78 -3.34 -3.65
CA THR A 225 -35.47 -4.19 -4.62
C THR A 225 -36.90 -3.70 -4.70
N GLU A 226 -37.28 -3.04 -5.80
CA GLU A 226 -38.67 -2.75 -6.11
C GLU A 226 -39.48 -4.06 -5.99
N PRO A 227 -40.60 -4.06 -5.26
CA PRO A 227 -41.46 -5.22 -5.21
C PRO A 227 -41.97 -5.48 -6.63
N THR A 228 -41.70 -6.69 -7.12
CA THR A 228 -42.33 -7.19 -8.33
C THR A 228 -43.80 -7.42 -8.01
N ASP A 229 -44.68 -6.67 -8.68
CA ASP A 229 -46.14 -6.86 -8.66
C ASP A 229 -46.54 -8.30 -9.02
#